data_AF-A0A261AFU1-F1
#
_entry.id   AF-A0A261AFU1-F1
#
_cell.length_a   1.000
_cell.length_b   1.000
_cell.length_c   1.000
_cell.angle_alpha   90.00
_cell.angle_beta   90.00
_cell.angle_gamma   90.00
#
_symmetry.space_group_name_H-M   'P 1'
#
loop_
_entity.id
_entity.type
_entity.pdbx_description
1 polymer ?
#
loop_
_entity_poly.entity_id
_entity_poly.type
_entity_poly.pdbx_seq_one_letter_code
_entity_poly.pdbx_strand_id
1 'polypeptide(L)'
;MHSAFIIAAVLVVANGVNGQLAGGLSDVNATEYTNTAWKSVPEINEKNDGQTYLVPIKVVKAQVQVVAGTNTVLEVLCGESTCTKGGSVTAEKVTSANCQLKSGGERSLYKVSIWEKPWENFEQITAEKIRDVPADEKI
;
A
#
# COMPACT_ATOMS: atom_id res chain seq x y z
N MET A 1 -5.45 60.33 34.16
CA MET A 1 -4.83 60.49 32.83
C MET A 1 -3.46 59.85 32.89
N HIS A 2 -3.26 58.68 32.29
CA HIS A 2 -2.00 58.15 31.77
C HIS A 2 -2.39 56.92 30.95
N SER A 3 -2.55 57.13 29.65
CA SER A 3 -2.87 56.10 28.66
C SER A 3 -1.63 55.24 28.42
N ALA A 4 -1.76 53.92 28.59
CA ALA A 4 -0.76 52.96 28.13
C ALA A 4 -1.38 52.15 26.99
N PHE A 5 -0.98 52.46 25.75
CA PHE A 5 -1.28 51.65 24.58
C PHE A 5 -0.33 50.44 24.57
N ILE A 6 -0.86 49.27 24.88
CA ILE A 6 -0.12 48.00 24.73
C ILE A 6 -0.32 47.53 23.29
N ILE A 7 0.73 47.61 22.49
CA ILE A 7 0.78 47.02 21.15
C ILE A 7 0.90 45.50 21.33
N ALA A 8 -0.20 44.78 21.06
CA ALA A 8 -0.19 43.33 20.99
C ALA A 8 0.55 42.89 19.72
N ALA A 9 1.80 42.45 19.87
CA ALA A 9 2.52 41.76 18.81
C ALA A 9 1.95 40.33 18.70
N VAL A 10 1.01 40.12 17.78
CA VAL A 10 0.54 38.79 17.40
C VAL A 10 1.66 38.13 16.59
N LEU A 11 2.52 37.39 17.27
CA LEU A 11 3.43 36.43 16.65
C LEU A 11 2.57 35.32 16.04
N VAL A 12 2.35 35.38 14.73
CA VAL A 12 1.83 34.25 13.97
C VAL A 12 2.93 33.19 13.97
N VAL A 13 2.85 32.26 14.91
CA VAL A 13 3.63 31.03 14.84
C VAL A 13 3.08 30.27 13.64
N ALA A 14 3.88 30.14 12.59
CA ALA A 14 3.60 29.21 11.52
C ALA A 14 3.60 27.81 12.15
N ASN A 15 2.41 27.30 12.45
CA ASN A 15 2.25 25.93 12.89
C ASN A 15 2.74 25.05 11.75
N GLY A 16 3.94 24.49 11.91
CA GLY A 16 4.29 23.26 11.22
C GLY A 16 3.15 22.29 11.45
N VAL A 17 2.68 21.67 10.37
CA VAL A 17 1.66 20.62 10.42
C VAL A 17 2.22 19.51 11.30
N ASN A 18 1.92 19.57 12.60
CA ASN A 18 2.11 18.48 13.53
C ASN A 18 1.12 17.41 13.07
N GLY A 19 1.60 16.51 12.21
CA GLY A 19 0.84 15.32 11.81
C GLY A 19 0.35 14.64 13.08
N GLN A 20 -0.96 14.62 13.27
CA GLN A 20 -1.58 13.96 14.41
C GLN A 20 -1.13 12.50 14.39
N LEU A 21 -0.39 12.09 15.43
CA LEU A 21 -0.09 10.69 15.67
C LEU A 21 -1.37 10.00 16.16
N ALA A 22 -2.29 9.75 15.23
CA ALA A 22 -3.43 8.88 15.49
C ALA A 22 -2.88 7.45 15.58
N GLY A 23 -2.91 6.85 16.76
CA GLY A 23 -2.50 5.45 16.96
C GLY A 23 -3.44 4.43 16.29
N GLY A 24 -4.50 4.88 15.62
CA GLY A 24 -5.42 4.06 14.82
C GLY A 24 -5.14 4.18 13.32
N LEU A 25 -5.81 3.33 12.52
CA LEU A 25 -5.73 3.40 11.07
C LEU A 25 -6.34 4.73 10.58
N SER A 26 -5.59 5.45 9.77
CA SER A 26 -6.04 6.63 9.04
C SER A 26 -6.05 6.33 7.54
N ASP A 27 -7.14 6.68 6.87
CA ASP A 27 -7.21 6.60 5.40
C ASP A 27 -6.19 7.57 4.78
N VAL A 28 -5.55 7.12 3.70
CA VAL A 28 -4.61 7.91 2.89
C VAL A 28 -4.95 7.72 1.41
N ASN A 29 -4.33 8.50 0.53
CA ASN A 29 -4.59 8.41 -0.91
C ASN A 29 -4.07 7.08 -1.49
N ALA A 30 -4.98 6.18 -1.85
CA ALA A 30 -4.66 4.86 -2.39
C ALA A 30 -3.72 4.89 -3.61
N THR A 31 -3.86 5.89 -4.51
CA THR A 31 -3.08 5.91 -5.76
C THR A 31 -1.58 6.02 -5.51
N GLU A 32 -1.17 6.67 -4.41
CA GLU A 32 0.23 6.87 -4.01
C GLU A 32 0.93 5.55 -3.65
N TYR A 33 0.17 4.50 -3.31
CA TYR A 33 0.68 3.21 -2.87
C TYR A 33 0.73 2.14 -3.97
N THR A 34 0.38 2.50 -5.22
CA THR A 34 0.38 1.54 -6.34
C THR A 34 1.75 0.92 -6.57
N ASN A 35 2.82 1.70 -6.47
CA ASN A 35 4.19 1.17 -6.58
C ASN A 35 4.57 0.35 -5.34
N THR A 36 4.19 0.80 -4.15
CA THR A 36 4.43 0.10 -2.88
C THR A 36 3.80 -1.29 -2.87
N ALA A 37 2.62 -1.46 -3.48
CA ALA A 37 1.93 -2.75 -3.55
C ALA A 37 2.76 -3.85 -4.23
N TRP A 38 3.72 -3.51 -5.10
CA TRP A 38 4.60 -4.50 -5.74
C TRP A 38 5.49 -5.25 -4.74
N LYS A 39 5.78 -4.67 -3.57
CA LYS A 39 6.49 -5.37 -2.49
C LYS A 39 5.73 -6.64 -2.02
N SER A 40 4.41 -6.69 -2.20
CA SER A 40 3.57 -7.81 -1.76
C SER A 40 3.47 -8.97 -2.74
N VAL A 41 4.07 -8.86 -3.92
CA VAL A 41 3.99 -9.89 -4.96
C VAL A 41 4.43 -11.28 -4.48
N PRO A 42 5.53 -11.44 -3.72
CA PRO A 42 5.90 -12.73 -3.16
C PRO A 42 4.78 -13.32 -2.29
N GLU A 43 4.34 -12.58 -1.27
CA GLU A 43 3.31 -13.00 -0.32
C GLU A 43 1.98 -13.35 -1.00
N ILE A 44 1.53 -12.53 -1.96
CA ILE A 44 0.31 -12.81 -2.74
C ILE A 44 0.45 -14.12 -3.50
N ASN A 45 1.62 -14.36 -4.09
CA ASN A 45 1.85 -15.53 -4.93
C ASN A 45 2.16 -16.82 -4.16
N GLU A 46 2.53 -16.72 -2.88
CA GLU A 46 2.51 -17.86 -1.97
C GLU A 46 1.09 -18.33 -1.67
N LYS A 47 0.08 -17.44 -1.71
CA LYS A 47 -1.34 -17.79 -1.50
C LYS A 47 -2.09 -18.15 -2.79
N ASN A 48 -1.43 -18.01 -3.94
CA ASN A 48 -2.03 -18.28 -5.23
C ASN A 48 -1.59 -19.67 -5.73
N ASP A 49 -2.51 -20.60 -5.90
CA ASP A 49 -2.20 -21.92 -6.46
C ASP A 49 -2.19 -21.95 -8.00
N GLY A 50 -2.47 -20.81 -8.65
CA GLY A 50 -2.48 -20.67 -10.10
C GLY A 50 -1.09 -20.82 -10.74
N GLN A 51 -1.08 -21.20 -12.03
CA GLN A 51 0.14 -21.44 -12.81
C GLN A 51 0.90 -20.15 -13.19
N THR A 52 0.24 -19.00 -13.11
CA THR A 52 0.83 -17.68 -13.40
C THR A 52 0.95 -16.82 -12.16
N TYR A 53 1.90 -15.90 -12.14
CA TYR A 53 1.98 -14.91 -11.08
C TYR A 53 0.80 -13.94 -11.16
N LEU A 54 0.22 -13.60 -10.01
CA LEU A 54 -0.65 -12.45 -9.85
C LEU A 54 0.20 -11.20 -9.64
N VAL A 55 -0.18 -10.10 -10.29
CA VAL A 55 0.49 -8.80 -10.18
C VAL A 55 -0.50 -7.70 -9.78
N PRO A 56 -0.06 -6.66 -9.07
CA PRO A 56 -0.91 -5.50 -8.74
C PRO A 56 -1.40 -4.80 -10.00
N ILE A 57 -2.71 -4.52 -10.05
CA ILE A 57 -3.34 -3.63 -11.03
C ILE A 57 -3.43 -2.23 -10.45
N LYS A 58 -3.99 -2.11 -9.23
CA LYS A 58 -4.11 -0.86 -8.48
C LYS A 58 -4.40 -1.12 -7.01
N VAL A 59 -4.15 -0.12 -6.18
CA VAL A 59 -4.62 -0.07 -4.79
C VAL A 59 -5.99 0.60 -4.77
N VAL A 60 -6.98 -0.07 -4.18
CA VAL A 60 -8.36 0.46 -4.07
C VAL A 60 -8.60 1.13 -2.71
N LYS A 61 -7.81 0.77 -1.69
CA LYS A 61 -7.83 1.39 -0.37
C LYS A 61 -6.44 1.36 0.24
N ALA A 62 -6.07 2.43 0.94
CA ALA A 62 -4.83 2.50 1.69
C ALA A 62 -5.08 3.16 3.04
N GLN A 63 -4.51 2.57 4.09
CA GLN A 63 -4.58 3.06 5.46
C GLN A 63 -3.21 2.97 6.11
N VAL A 64 -2.87 3.94 6.96
CA VAL A 64 -1.62 3.97 7.71
C VAL A 64 -1.90 4.05 9.20
N GLN A 65 -1.10 3.35 9.98
CA GLN A 65 -1.13 3.39 11.43
C GLN A 65 0.30 3.51 11.97
N VAL A 66 0.53 4.46 12.89
CA VAL A 66 1.81 4.58 13.60
C VAL A 66 1.74 3.78 14.90
N VAL A 67 2.65 2.82 15.05
CA VAL A 67 2.79 1.92 16.21
C VAL A 67 4.27 1.87 16.62
N ALA A 68 4.79 0.72 17.05
CA ALA A 68 6.24 0.45 17.06
C ALA A 68 6.74 0.28 15.62
N GLY A 69 6.73 1.36 14.82
CA GLY A 69 6.91 1.33 13.37
C GLY A 69 5.73 1.93 12.63
N THR A 70 5.76 1.82 11.30
CA THR A 70 4.64 2.21 10.45
C THR A 70 3.99 0.96 9.89
N ASN A 71 2.69 0.78 10.12
CA ASN A 71 1.89 -0.27 9.50
C ASN A 71 1.04 0.33 8.39
N THR A 72 1.30 -0.07 7.15
CA THR A 72 0.54 0.32 5.96
C THR A 72 -0.35 -0.84 5.55
N VAL A 73 -1.67 -0.64 5.55
CA VAL A 73 -2.66 -1.64 5.16
C VAL A 73 -3.29 -1.25 3.83
N LEU A 74 -3.18 -2.11 2.84
CA LEU A 74 -3.65 -1.90 1.48
C LEU A 74 -4.72 -2.93 1.11
N GLU A 75 -5.73 -2.50 0.35
CA GLU A 75 -6.54 -3.41 -0.46
C GLU A 75 -6.05 -3.29 -1.91
N VAL A 76 -5.50 -4.38 -2.43
CA VAL A 76 -4.83 -4.41 -3.73
C VAL A 76 -5.64 -5.27 -4.69
N LEU A 77 -6.09 -4.67 -5.79
CA LEU A 77 -6.63 -5.44 -6.90
C LEU A 77 -5.46 -6.05 -7.68
N CYS A 78 -5.45 -7.36 -7.77
CA CYS A 78 -4.46 -8.13 -8.49
C CYS A 78 -5.10 -8.84 -9.69
N GLY A 79 -4.28 -9.17 -10.69
CA GLY A 79 -4.71 -10.01 -11.80
C GLY A 79 -3.59 -10.89 -12.33
N GLU A 80 -3.96 -11.90 -13.11
CA GLU A 80 -3.00 -12.79 -13.76
C GLU A 80 -2.03 -12.00 -14.65
N SER A 81 -0.75 -12.35 -14.57
CA SER A 81 0.27 -11.84 -15.48
C SER A 81 0.56 -12.81 -16.61
N THR A 82 1.40 -12.37 -17.54
CA THR A 82 1.99 -13.19 -18.60
C THR A 82 3.09 -14.12 -18.10
N CYS A 83 3.55 -13.97 -16.85
CA CYS A 83 4.62 -14.77 -16.27
C CYS A 83 4.10 -16.05 -15.62
N THR A 84 4.66 -17.20 -16.01
CA THR A 84 4.37 -18.51 -15.40
C THR A 84 5.28 -18.80 -14.21
N LYS A 85 4.73 -19.49 -13.20
CA LYS A 85 5.50 -20.04 -12.09
C LYS A 85 6.34 -21.21 -12.58
N GLY A 86 7.56 -21.35 -12.05
CA GLY A 86 8.53 -22.36 -12.49
C GLY A 86 9.27 -22.00 -13.79
N GLY A 87 9.02 -20.83 -14.38
CA GLY A 87 9.81 -20.27 -15.47
C GLY A 87 11.10 -19.58 -14.98
N SER A 88 11.63 -18.67 -15.81
CA SER A 88 12.89 -17.95 -15.52
C SER A 88 12.78 -16.84 -14.46
N VAL A 89 11.56 -16.51 -14.01
CA VAL A 89 11.30 -15.42 -13.05
C VAL A 89 10.74 -16.00 -11.75
N THR A 90 11.37 -15.64 -10.63
CA THR A 90 10.89 -15.96 -9.27
C THR A 90 9.99 -14.84 -8.76
N ALA A 91 9.15 -15.10 -7.76
CA ALA A 91 8.18 -14.14 -7.25
C ALA A 91 8.84 -12.82 -6.78
N GLU A 92 10.04 -12.89 -6.22
CA GLU A 92 10.83 -11.76 -5.70
C GLU A 92 11.37 -10.87 -6.83
N LYS A 93 11.46 -11.42 -8.06
CA LYS A 93 11.96 -10.71 -9.24
C LYS A 93 10.84 -10.25 -10.17
N VAL A 94 9.57 -10.51 -9.82
CA VAL A 94 8.42 -10.04 -10.59
C VAL A 94 8.27 -8.53 -10.39
N THR A 95 8.17 -7.81 -11.51
CA THR A 95 8.02 -6.35 -11.57
C THR A 95 7.05 -5.98 -12.69
N SER A 96 6.61 -4.72 -12.70
CA SER A 96 5.76 -4.20 -13.79
C SER A 96 6.46 -4.22 -15.17
N ALA A 97 7.79 -4.23 -15.21
CA ALA A 97 8.55 -4.20 -16.45
C ALA A 97 8.71 -5.59 -17.10
N ASN A 98 8.76 -6.67 -16.31
CA ASN A 98 9.02 -8.02 -16.82
C ASN A 98 7.80 -8.95 -16.79
N CYS A 99 6.77 -8.64 -16.01
CA CYS A 99 5.54 -9.41 -15.95
C CYS A 99 4.34 -8.52 -16.16
N GLN A 100 3.90 -8.42 -17.43
CA GLN A 100 2.73 -7.61 -17.78
C GLN A 100 1.44 -8.30 -17.34
N LEU A 101 0.43 -7.49 -17.04
CA LEU A 101 -0.92 -7.97 -16.81
C LEU A 101 -1.44 -8.69 -18.07
N LYS A 102 -2.00 -9.89 -17.89
CA LYS A 102 -2.66 -10.65 -18.94
C LYS A 102 -4.03 -10.04 -19.22
N SER A 103 -4.30 -9.74 -20.49
CA SER A 103 -5.62 -9.24 -20.92
C SER A 103 -6.70 -10.28 -20.64
N GLY A 104 -7.77 -9.87 -19.96
CA GLY A 104 -8.88 -10.75 -19.58
C GLY A 104 -8.52 -11.85 -18.57
N GLY A 105 -7.36 -11.75 -17.91
CA GLY A 105 -6.97 -12.67 -16.84
C GLY A 105 -7.87 -12.58 -15.62
N GLU A 106 -7.86 -13.63 -14.80
CA GLU A 106 -8.58 -13.64 -13.52
C GLU A 106 -8.08 -12.52 -12.61
N ARG A 107 -9.00 -11.96 -11.82
CA ARG A 107 -8.71 -10.88 -10.86
C ARG A 107 -9.17 -11.27 -9.48
N SER A 108 -8.45 -10.78 -8.48
CA SER A 108 -8.78 -11.00 -7.07
C SER A 108 -8.29 -9.82 -6.24
N LEU A 109 -8.99 -9.59 -5.13
CA LEU A 109 -8.69 -8.53 -4.19
C LEU A 109 -7.95 -9.11 -2.99
N TYR A 110 -6.84 -8.50 -2.60
CA TYR A 110 -6.02 -8.90 -1.47
C TYR A 110 -5.96 -7.79 -0.43
N LYS A 111 -5.98 -8.18 0.84
CA LYS A 111 -5.55 -7.34 1.95
C LYS A 111 -4.06 -7.56 2.15
N VAL A 112 -3.29 -6.48 2.12
CA VAL A 112 -1.84 -6.50 2.31
C VAL A 112 -1.50 -5.63 3.51
N SER A 113 -0.69 -6.14 4.43
CA SER A 113 -0.13 -5.33 5.52
C SER A 113 1.40 -5.28 5.41
N ILE A 114 1.96 -4.08 5.40
CA ILE A 114 3.40 -3.81 5.31
C ILE A 114 3.79 -3.10 6.61
N TRP A 115 4.54 -3.79 7.46
CA TRP A 115 5.02 -3.25 8.73
C TRP A 115 6.52 -2.98 8.67
N GLU A 116 6.89 -1.72 8.79
CA GLU A 116 8.27 -1.25 8.65
C GLU A 116 8.76 -0.59 9.96
N LYS A 117 9.98 -0.94 10.38
CA LYS A 117 10.74 -0.25 11.43
C LYS A 117 12.11 0.11 10.87
N PRO A 118 12.27 1.30 10.25
CA PRO A 118 13.51 1.67 9.58
C PRO A 118 14.75 1.64 10.50
N TRP A 119 14.58 1.98 11.78
CA TRP A 119 15.66 1.97 12.78
C TRP A 119 16.13 0.56 13.17
N GLU A 120 15.39 -0.48 12.82
CA GLU A 120 15.72 -1.89 13.05
C GLU A 120 16.05 -2.64 11.75
N ASN A 121 16.03 -1.98 10.59
CA ASN A 121 16.10 -2.62 9.27
C ASN A 121 15.11 -3.80 9.14
N PHE A 122 13.89 -3.58 9.64
CA PHE A 122 12.83 -4.58 9.68
C PHE A 122 11.71 -4.21 8.72
N GLU A 123 11.30 -5.20 7.92
CA GLU A 123 10.11 -5.17 7.08
C GLU A 123 9.42 -6.54 7.21
N GLN A 124 8.11 -6.52 7.43
CA GLN A 124 7.27 -7.71 7.36
C GLN A 124 6.06 -7.42 6.50
N ILE A 125 5.80 -8.30 5.54
CA ILE A 125 4.68 -8.20 4.63
C ILE A 125 3.79 -9.42 4.86
N THR A 126 2.48 -9.19 4.83
CA THR A 126 1.47 -10.26 4.84
C THR A 126 0.44 -10.00 3.77
N ALA A 127 -0.07 -11.06 3.14
CA ALA A 127 -1.14 -10.97 2.16
C ALA A 127 -2.23 -12.00 2.45
N GLU A 128 -3.48 -11.55 2.39
CA GLU A 128 -4.67 -12.37 2.58
C GLU A 128 -5.64 -12.13 1.43
N LYS A 129 -6.09 -13.19 0.76
CA LYS A 129 -7.10 -13.06 -0.30
C LYS A 129 -8.43 -12.68 0.34
N ILE A 130 -9.01 -11.56 -0.08
CA ILE A 130 -10.35 -11.14 0.34
C ILE A 130 -11.39 -11.89 -0.48
N ARG A 131 -11.30 -11.81 -1.82
CA ARG A 131 -12.24 -12.44 -2.76
C ARG A 131 -11.73 -12.42 -4.20
N ASP A 132 -12.36 -13.21 -5.05
CA ASP A 132 -12.27 -13.05 -6.50
C ASP A 132 -13.09 -11.84 -6.98
N VAL A 133 -12.67 -11.26 -8.10
CA VAL A 133 -13.26 -10.05 -8.71
C VAL A 133 -13.60 -10.37 -10.17
N PRO A 134 -14.90 -10.51 -10.53
CA PRO A 134 -15.34 -10.71 -11.91
C PRO A 134 -14.80 -9.65 -12.86
N ALA A 135 -14.50 -9.98 -14.12
CA ALA A 135 -13.84 -9.08 -15.07
C ALA A 135 -14.64 -7.79 -15.38
N ASP A 136 -15.96 -7.82 -15.26
CA ASP A 136 -16.88 -6.71 -15.49
C ASP A 136 -17.09 -5.81 -14.27
N GLU A 137 -16.69 -6.25 -13.08
CA GLU A 137 -16.81 -5.47 -11.86
C GLU A 137 -15.85 -4.27 -11.88
N LYS A 138 -16.42 -3.07 -11.70
CA LYS A 138 -15.66 -1.83 -11.51
C LYS A 138 -15.46 -1.59 -10.03
N ILE A 139 -14.25 -1.83 -9.57
CA ILE A 139 -13.69 -1.37 -8.30
C ILE A 139 -12.56 -0.40 -8.60
#